data_AF-A0A2V7XUK2-F1
#
_entry.id   AF-A0A2V7XUK2-F1
#
_cell.length_a   1.000
_cell.length_b   1.000
_cell.length_c   1.000
_cell.angle_alpha   90.00
_cell.angle_beta   90.00
_cell.angle_gamma   90.00
#
_symmetry.space_group_name_H-M   'P 1'
#
loop_
_entity.id
_entity.type
_entity.pdbx_description
1 polymer ?
#
loop_
_entity_poly.entity_id
_entity_poly.type
_entity_poly.pdbx_seq_one_letter_code
_entity_poly.pdbx_strand_id
1 'polypeptide(L)'
;MSAAVRLRTLPLLLALALPTLAEPCGDKFLRVGRGARYQRGYVAVHPACILLYADPRSPVSPALRELESALRRAGHKPTIVQTPGGVAPALTTGHYNIILAGLDDVALVQAEARKAPVKVDVLPVLHEPSATLRAMAQKSYHCVAEAPGKKTDVLAEIDDLMEMAQKGGRNTKEP
;
A
#
# COMPACT_ATOMS: atom_id res chain seq x y z
N MET A 1 -63.12 6.23 57.65
CA MET A 1 -61.70 6.64 57.53
C MET A 1 -61.24 6.29 56.13
N SER A 2 -60.72 7.29 55.42
CA SER A 2 -60.52 7.36 53.98
C SER A 2 -59.44 6.45 53.41
N ALA A 3 -59.60 6.01 52.16
CA ALA A 3 -58.49 5.81 51.23
C ALA A 3 -58.99 6.03 49.79
N ALA A 4 -58.89 7.27 49.31
CA ALA A 4 -59.14 7.65 47.93
C ALA A 4 -57.92 7.30 47.08
N VAL A 5 -58.07 6.36 46.14
CA VAL A 5 -57.08 6.05 45.10
C VAL A 5 -57.08 7.21 44.11
N ARG A 6 -56.03 8.05 44.16
CA ARG A 6 -55.84 9.13 43.17
C ARG A 6 -55.14 8.56 41.94
N LEU A 7 -55.95 8.29 40.92
CA LEU A 7 -55.53 8.14 39.53
C LEU A 7 -54.81 9.43 39.10
N ARG A 8 -53.51 9.33 38.81
CA ARG A 8 -52.72 10.42 38.21
C ARG A 8 -52.34 10.01 36.80
N THR A 9 -53.16 10.43 35.85
CA THR A 9 -52.74 10.59 34.45
C THR A 9 -51.91 11.87 34.35
N LEU A 10 -50.69 11.77 33.80
CA LEU A 10 -50.03 12.91 33.18
C LEU A 10 -49.24 12.42 31.95
N PRO A 11 -49.62 12.83 30.73
CA PRO A 11 -48.88 12.52 29.52
C PRO A 11 -47.79 13.59 29.30
N LEU A 12 -46.59 13.21 28.90
CA LEU A 12 -45.73 14.12 28.15
C LEU A 12 -44.68 13.38 27.33
N LEU A 13 -44.71 13.66 26.03
CA LEU A 13 -43.74 13.31 25.01
C LEU A 13 -42.29 13.54 25.45
N LEU A 14 -41.38 12.63 25.10
CA LEU A 14 -40.04 13.05 24.67
C LEU A 14 -39.42 12.09 23.66
N ALA A 15 -39.40 12.57 22.41
CA ALA A 15 -38.46 12.35 21.32
C ALA A 15 -37.96 10.92 21.03
N LEU A 16 -38.35 10.41 19.86
CA LEU A 16 -37.61 9.39 19.13
C LEU A 16 -36.14 9.82 19.02
N ALA A 17 -35.24 9.05 19.61
CA ALA A 17 -33.82 9.14 19.31
C ALA A 17 -33.60 8.67 17.86
N LEU A 18 -33.33 9.61 16.96
CA LEU A 18 -32.74 9.31 15.66
C LEU A 18 -31.38 8.63 15.89
N PRO A 19 -31.07 7.52 15.21
CA PRO A 19 -29.69 7.06 15.15
C PRO A 19 -28.89 8.10 14.38
N THR A 20 -28.10 8.90 15.09
CA THR A 20 -27.07 9.71 14.46
C THR A 20 -26.08 8.77 13.80
N LEU A 21 -25.82 9.05 12.51
CA LEU A 21 -24.87 8.38 11.66
C LEU A 21 -23.51 8.26 12.37
N ALA A 22 -23.23 7.10 12.92
CA ALA A 22 -21.85 6.67 13.12
C ALA A 22 -21.44 6.03 11.80
N GLU A 23 -20.67 6.76 10.99
CA GLU A 23 -19.92 6.16 9.90
C GLU A 23 -19.11 5.00 10.49
N PRO A 24 -19.25 3.76 9.97
CA PRO A 24 -18.36 2.70 10.35
C PRO A 24 -16.99 2.98 9.72
N CYS A 25 -16.20 3.87 10.33
CA CYS A 25 -14.75 3.92 10.14
C CYS A 25 -14.11 2.74 10.91
N GLY A 26 -14.63 1.54 10.63
CA GLY A 26 -14.22 0.25 11.19
C GLY A 26 -13.74 -0.72 10.12
N ASP A 27 -13.71 -0.33 8.84
CA ASP A 27 -13.05 -1.12 7.80
C ASP A 27 -11.55 -0.79 7.74
N LYS A 28 -10.84 -1.10 8.83
CA LYS A 28 -9.37 -1.17 8.82
C LYS A 28 -8.81 -2.14 9.84
N PHE A 29 -9.57 -3.17 10.18
CA PHE A 29 -9.02 -4.28 10.99
C PHE A 29 -9.28 -5.65 10.39
N LEU A 30 -9.88 -5.75 9.21
CA LEU A 30 -10.15 -7.03 8.54
C LEU A 30 -9.35 -7.23 7.25
N ARG A 31 -8.03 -7.01 7.29
CA ARG A 31 -7.10 -7.94 6.58
C ARG A 31 -6.84 -9.15 7.49
N VAL A 32 -7.88 -9.59 8.22
CA VAL A 32 -7.92 -10.78 9.08
C VAL A 32 -7.77 -11.99 8.17
N GLY A 33 -6.67 -12.71 8.36
CA GLY A 33 -6.26 -13.84 7.51
C GLY A 33 -4.83 -13.71 6.98
N ARG A 34 -4.30 -12.47 6.88
CA ARG A 34 -2.90 -12.24 6.47
C ARG A 34 -1.95 -12.09 7.68
N GLY A 35 -2.43 -11.61 8.83
CA GLY A 35 -1.60 -11.34 10.03
C GLY A 35 -0.74 -12.51 10.52
N ALA A 36 -1.26 -13.74 10.51
CA ALA A 36 -0.50 -14.92 10.95
C ALA A 36 0.67 -15.29 10.02
N ARG A 37 0.55 -15.00 8.71
CA ARG A 37 1.63 -15.24 7.73
C ARG A 37 2.75 -14.22 7.87
N TYR A 38 2.40 -12.97 8.20
CA TYR A 38 3.39 -11.92 8.45
C TYR A 38 4.12 -12.07 9.79
N GLN A 39 3.50 -12.71 10.79
CA GLN A 39 4.08 -12.90 12.12
C GLN A 39 5.08 -14.07 12.23
N ARG A 40 5.07 -15.05 11.30
CA ARG A 40 5.87 -16.28 11.40
C ARG A 40 6.96 -16.44 10.33
N GLY A 41 7.44 -15.33 9.79
CA GLY A 41 8.40 -15.33 8.68
C GLY A 41 7.65 -15.26 7.36
N TYR A 42 7.50 -14.03 6.86
CA TYR A 42 6.86 -13.78 5.58
C TYR A 42 7.74 -14.29 4.43
N VAL A 43 7.14 -15.07 3.53
CA VAL A 43 7.74 -15.56 2.28
C VAL A 43 6.82 -15.14 1.14
N ALA A 44 7.37 -14.47 0.15
CA ALA A 44 6.65 -14.00 -1.02
C ALA A 44 6.08 -15.18 -1.81
N VAL A 45 4.78 -15.13 -2.08
CA VAL A 45 4.11 -16.13 -2.93
C VAL A 45 4.57 -15.99 -4.38
N HIS A 46 4.92 -14.76 -4.78
CA HIS A 46 5.42 -14.42 -6.11
C HIS A 46 6.73 -13.62 -5.99
N PRO A 47 7.90 -14.31 -5.98
CA PRO A 47 9.19 -13.63 -5.99
C PRO A 47 9.29 -12.65 -7.15
N ALA A 48 9.80 -11.46 -6.88
CA ALA A 48 9.91 -10.37 -7.83
C ALA A 48 11.33 -9.81 -7.83
N CYS A 49 11.79 -9.35 -9.00
CA CYS A 49 12.99 -8.54 -9.10
C CYS A 49 12.60 -7.07 -8.97
N ILE A 50 13.15 -6.41 -7.95
CA ILE A 50 12.66 -5.11 -7.50
C ILE A 50 13.81 -4.10 -7.56
N LEU A 51 13.61 -3.00 -8.28
CA LEU A 51 14.53 -1.89 -8.27
C LEU A 51 14.08 -0.87 -7.21
N LEU A 52 14.96 -0.53 -6.27
CA LEU A 52 14.71 0.50 -5.28
C LEU A 52 15.46 1.77 -5.71
N TYR A 53 14.74 2.81 -6.11
CA TYR A 53 15.32 4.11 -6.38
C TYR A 53 15.36 4.95 -5.11
N ALA A 54 16.53 5.03 -4.48
CA ALA A 54 16.75 5.66 -3.19
C ALA A 54 17.70 6.85 -3.32
N ASP A 55 17.24 7.93 -3.97
CA ASP A 55 17.99 9.19 -4.07
C ASP A 55 18.38 9.67 -2.65
N PRO A 56 19.67 9.87 -2.33
CA PRO A 56 20.10 10.34 -1.01
C PRO A 56 19.46 11.66 -0.56
N ARG A 57 18.93 12.45 -1.49
CA ARG A 57 18.22 13.72 -1.22
C ARG A 57 16.75 13.52 -0.89
N SER A 58 16.19 12.35 -1.19
CA SER A 58 14.79 12.01 -0.96
C SER A 58 14.58 11.59 0.50
N PRO A 59 13.53 12.10 1.19
CA PRO A 59 13.24 11.74 2.57
C PRO A 59 12.87 10.25 2.74
N VAL A 60 12.45 9.58 1.65
CA VAL A 60 12.09 8.16 1.65
C VAL A 60 13.33 7.25 1.57
N SER A 61 14.50 7.77 1.19
CA SER A 61 15.72 6.99 0.91
C SER A 61 16.16 6.08 2.07
N PRO A 62 16.18 6.52 3.34
CA PRO A 62 16.52 5.65 4.47
C PRO A 62 15.55 4.46 4.58
N ALA A 63 14.25 4.71 4.41
CA ALA A 63 13.23 3.66 4.49
C ALA A 63 13.36 2.64 3.35
N LEU A 64 13.67 3.07 2.12
CA LEU A 64 13.91 2.17 0.99
C LEU A 64 15.15 1.29 1.21
N ARG A 65 16.22 1.85 1.78
CA ARG A 65 17.43 1.09 2.13
C ARG A 65 17.14 0.04 3.19
N GLU A 66 16.39 0.40 4.22
CA GLU A 66 15.98 -0.55 5.25
C GLU A 66 15.05 -1.66 4.73
N LEU A 67 14.20 -1.33 3.76
CA LEU A 67 13.28 -2.24 3.13
C LEU A 67 14.00 -3.34 2.33
N GLU A 68 15.18 -3.06 1.78
CA GLU A 68 15.98 -4.03 1.02
C GLU A 68 16.17 -5.35 1.80
N SER A 69 16.57 -5.27 3.06
CA SER A 69 16.77 -6.45 3.92
C SER A 69 15.48 -7.24 4.12
N ALA A 70 14.33 -6.55 4.25
CA ALA A 70 13.04 -7.19 4.41
C ALA A 70 12.60 -7.88 3.11
N LEU A 71 12.83 -7.25 1.96
CA LEU A 71 12.56 -7.81 0.64
C LEU A 71 13.40 -9.06 0.36
N ARG A 72 14.70 -9.04 0.72
CA ARG A 72 15.56 -10.23 0.60
C ARG A 72 15.06 -11.39 1.46
N ARG A 73 14.72 -11.12 2.74
CA ARG A 73 14.17 -12.14 3.65
C ARG A 73 12.83 -12.71 3.17
N ALA A 74 12.03 -11.88 2.51
CA ALA A 74 10.79 -12.28 1.88
C ALA A 74 10.99 -13.15 0.62
N GLY A 75 12.21 -13.27 0.08
CA GLY A 75 12.48 -14.04 -1.13
C GLY A 75 12.43 -13.21 -2.44
N HIS A 76 12.28 -11.88 -2.36
CA HIS A 76 12.46 -11.01 -3.52
C HIS A 76 13.95 -10.77 -3.82
N LYS A 77 14.22 -10.23 -5.01
CA LYS A 77 15.57 -9.84 -5.45
C LYS A 77 15.65 -8.32 -5.59
N PRO A 78 15.91 -7.59 -4.50
CA PRO A 78 16.05 -6.15 -4.56
C PRO A 78 17.44 -5.72 -5.08
N THR A 79 17.46 -4.61 -5.82
CA THR A 79 18.66 -3.86 -6.21
C THR A 79 18.44 -2.39 -5.90
N ILE A 80 19.40 -1.73 -5.25
CA ILE A 80 19.32 -0.28 -4.96
C ILE A 80 20.07 0.52 -6.01
N VAL A 81 19.43 1.58 -6.50
CA VAL A 81 20.04 2.65 -7.30
C VAL A 81 19.82 3.97 -6.57
N GLN A 82 20.87 4.79 -6.49
CA GLN A 82 20.87 6.04 -5.71
C GLN A 82 20.98 7.27 -6.59
N THR A 83 21.24 7.11 -7.87
CA THR A 83 21.45 8.22 -8.80
C THR A 83 20.45 8.14 -9.95
N PRO A 84 19.91 9.28 -10.40
CA PRO A 84 18.99 9.30 -11.54
C PRO A 84 19.57 8.59 -12.78
N GLY A 85 20.84 8.87 -13.08
CA GLY A 85 21.55 8.26 -14.22
C GLY A 85 21.80 6.74 -14.07
N GLY A 86 21.60 6.16 -12.89
CA GLY A 86 21.73 4.73 -12.66
C GLY A 86 20.46 3.93 -12.98
N VAL A 87 19.30 4.58 -13.16
CA VAL A 87 18.01 3.90 -13.37
C VAL A 87 17.96 3.23 -14.74
N ALA A 88 18.25 3.96 -15.82
CA ALA A 88 18.19 3.40 -17.18
C ALA A 88 19.21 2.27 -17.42
N PRO A 89 20.48 2.37 -16.98
CA PRO A 89 21.42 1.25 -17.06
C PRO A 89 20.96 0.03 -16.27
N ALA A 90 20.39 0.23 -15.07
CA ALA A 90 19.85 -0.87 -14.28
C ALA A 90 18.71 -1.57 -15.03
N LEU A 91 17.72 -0.81 -15.54
CA LEU A 91 16.59 -1.38 -16.30
C LEU A 91 17.01 -2.10 -17.59
N THR A 92 18.17 -1.75 -18.15
CA THR A 92 18.71 -2.41 -19.35
C THR A 92 19.45 -3.71 -19.02
N THR A 93 20.17 -3.73 -17.90
CA THR A 93 21.05 -4.85 -17.51
C THR A 93 20.33 -5.91 -16.66
N GLY A 94 19.26 -5.52 -15.97
CA GLY A 94 18.49 -6.39 -15.10
C GLY A 94 17.05 -6.57 -15.58
N HIS A 95 16.47 -7.72 -15.26
CA HIS A 95 15.04 -7.94 -15.40
C HIS A 95 14.35 -7.49 -14.13
N TYR A 96 13.68 -6.34 -14.16
CA TYR A 96 12.90 -5.81 -13.03
C TYR A 96 11.41 -5.86 -13.36
N ASN A 97 10.61 -6.22 -12.35
CA ASN A 97 9.15 -6.22 -12.45
C ASN A 97 8.57 -4.93 -11.87
N ILE A 98 9.21 -4.42 -10.81
CA ILE A 98 8.72 -3.30 -10.00
C ILE A 98 9.86 -2.33 -9.73
N ILE A 99 9.57 -1.03 -9.80
CA ILE A 99 10.43 0.02 -9.26
C ILE A 99 9.72 0.68 -8.07
N LEU A 100 10.37 0.69 -6.91
CA LEU A 100 9.96 1.45 -5.74
C LEU A 100 10.69 2.80 -5.75
N ALA A 101 9.94 3.90 -5.67
CA ALA A 101 10.51 5.25 -5.65
C ALA A 101 9.70 6.17 -4.74
N GLY A 102 10.33 7.21 -4.19
CA GLY A 102 9.60 8.26 -3.48
C GLY A 102 8.62 8.96 -4.42
N LEU A 103 7.49 9.48 -3.89
CA LEU A 103 6.45 10.11 -4.71
C LEU A 103 7.00 11.19 -5.65
N ASP A 104 7.91 12.03 -5.16
CA ASP A 104 8.54 13.11 -5.92
C ASP A 104 9.42 12.62 -7.08
N ASP A 105 9.92 11.38 -6.98
CA ASP A 105 10.81 10.75 -7.94
C ASP A 105 10.05 9.90 -8.99
N VAL A 106 8.74 9.67 -8.79
CA VAL A 106 7.95 8.77 -9.64
C VAL A 106 7.96 9.21 -11.10
N ALA A 107 7.85 10.51 -11.38
CA ALA A 107 7.82 11.01 -12.75
C ALA A 107 9.12 10.67 -13.51
N LEU A 108 10.27 10.82 -12.85
CA LEU A 108 11.59 10.50 -13.40
C LEU A 108 11.69 9.00 -13.69
N VAL A 109 11.38 8.18 -12.69
CA VAL A 109 11.48 6.73 -12.79
C VAL A 109 10.50 6.17 -13.82
N GLN A 110 9.29 6.72 -13.91
CA GLN A 110 8.29 6.28 -14.87
C GLN A 110 8.66 6.64 -16.31
N ALA A 111 9.36 7.75 -16.53
CA ALA A 111 9.90 8.08 -17.85
C ALA A 111 10.93 7.03 -18.31
N GLU A 112 11.79 6.54 -17.40
CA GLU A 112 12.75 5.49 -17.71
C GLU A 112 12.10 4.11 -17.85
N ALA A 113 11.13 3.78 -16.99
CA ALA A 113 10.39 2.53 -17.06
C ALA A 113 9.65 2.34 -18.40
N ARG A 114 9.12 3.43 -18.99
CA ARG A 114 8.45 3.39 -20.30
C ARG A 114 9.40 3.10 -21.47
N LYS A 115 10.69 3.37 -21.31
CA LYS A 115 11.73 3.08 -22.31
C LYS A 115 12.27 1.66 -22.19
N ALA A 116 11.98 0.97 -21.08
CA ALA A 116 12.46 -0.38 -20.84
C ALA A 116 11.82 -1.37 -21.84
N PRO A 117 12.56 -2.40 -22.28
CA PRO A 117 12.06 -3.39 -23.23
C PRO A 117 10.97 -4.31 -22.62
N VAL A 118 10.87 -4.34 -21.29
CA VAL A 118 9.91 -5.15 -20.54
C VAL A 118 9.00 -4.19 -19.75
N LYS A 119 7.73 -4.57 -19.58
CA LYS A 119 6.81 -3.82 -18.72
C LYS A 119 7.33 -3.83 -17.28
N VAL A 120 7.61 -2.64 -16.74
CA VAL A 120 7.98 -2.44 -15.34
C VAL A 120 6.95 -1.54 -14.68
N ASP A 121 6.34 -2.03 -13.60
CA ASP A 121 5.37 -1.25 -12.84
C ASP A 121 6.10 -0.35 -11.82
N VAL A 122 5.59 0.86 -11.60
CA VAL A 122 6.17 1.82 -10.66
C VAL A 122 5.27 1.92 -9.44
N LEU A 123 5.84 1.68 -8.26
CA LEU A 123 5.16 1.71 -6.98
C LEU A 123 5.67 2.90 -6.15
N PRO A 124 4.87 3.96 -6.00
CA PRO A 124 5.23 5.10 -5.16
C PRO A 124 5.29 4.72 -3.68
N VAL A 125 6.29 5.28 -3.00
CA VAL A 125 6.46 5.20 -1.56
C VAL A 125 6.34 6.60 -0.98
N LEU A 126 5.34 6.80 -0.12
CA LEU A 126 5.06 8.05 0.55
C LEU A 126 5.87 8.13 1.85
N HIS A 127 6.51 9.28 2.11
CA HIS A 127 7.05 9.57 3.44
C HIS A 127 6.03 10.35 4.27
N GLU A 128 5.63 9.81 5.43
CA GLU A 128 4.72 10.47 6.40
C GLU A 128 3.57 11.26 5.73
N PRO A 129 2.76 10.63 4.87
CA PRO A 129 1.80 11.37 4.06
C PRO A 129 0.70 11.98 4.92
N SER A 130 0.31 13.22 4.60
CA SER A 130 -0.95 13.75 5.08
C SER A 130 -2.12 12.91 4.53
N ALA A 131 -3.26 12.91 5.24
CA ALA A 131 -4.44 12.15 4.82
C ALA A 131 -4.90 12.53 3.39
N THR A 132 -4.75 13.81 3.02
CA THR A 132 -5.06 14.31 1.68
C THR A 132 -4.09 13.79 0.63
N LEU A 133 -2.78 13.85 0.90
CA LEU A 133 -1.74 13.35 -0.02
C LEU A 133 -1.89 11.84 -0.25
N ARG A 134 -2.18 11.08 0.80
CA ARG A 134 -2.48 9.65 0.73
C ARG A 134 -3.68 9.38 -0.19
N ALA A 135 -4.80 10.06 0.04
CA ALA A 135 -6.01 9.86 -0.76
C ALA A 135 -5.81 10.24 -2.24
N MET A 136 -5.01 11.28 -2.52
CA MET A 136 -4.63 11.64 -3.88
C MET A 136 -3.75 10.56 -4.53
N ALA A 137 -2.72 10.08 -3.83
CA ALA A 137 -1.84 9.04 -4.36
C ALA A 137 -2.61 7.74 -4.64
N GLN A 138 -3.54 7.33 -3.78
CA GLN A 138 -4.38 6.14 -4.00
C GLN A 138 -5.34 6.27 -5.18
N LYS A 139 -5.72 7.49 -5.58
CA LYS A 139 -6.50 7.72 -6.81
C LYS A 139 -5.63 7.65 -8.06
N SER A 140 -4.38 8.09 -7.96
CA SER A 140 -3.44 8.16 -9.08
C SER A 140 -2.67 6.87 -9.32
N TYR A 141 -2.51 6.04 -8.29
CA TYR A 141 -1.72 4.81 -8.33
C TYR A 141 -2.51 3.64 -7.75
N HIS A 142 -2.44 2.50 -8.43
CA HIS A 142 -3.13 1.28 -8.01
C HIS A 142 -2.70 0.81 -6.62
N CYS A 143 -1.44 1.07 -6.29
CA CYS A 143 -0.81 0.64 -5.07
C CYS A 143 0.08 1.76 -4.53
N VAL A 144 0.10 1.94 -3.21
CA VAL A 144 0.94 2.96 -2.56
C VAL A 144 1.48 2.44 -1.23
N ALA A 145 2.81 2.48 -1.09
CA ALA A 145 3.49 2.11 0.15
C ALA A 145 3.74 3.33 1.04
N GLU A 146 3.70 3.15 2.36
CA GLU A 146 3.94 4.22 3.35
C GLU A 146 5.25 3.95 4.13
N ALA A 147 6.06 4.99 4.28
CA ALA A 147 7.32 5.04 5.03
C ALA A 147 7.30 6.23 6.02
N PRO A 148 7.76 6.12 7.28
CA PRO A 148 8.07 4.89 7.99
C PRO A 148 6.75 4.19 8.42
N GLY A 149 6.23 3.30 7.57
CA GLY A 149 5.14 2.39 7.90
C GLY A 149 5.69 1.02 8.33
N LYS A 150 4.78 0.07 8.63
CA LYS A 150 5.22 -1.31 8.90
C LYS A 150 5.73 -1.92 7.59
N LYS A 151 6.94 -2.51 7.63
CA LYS A 151 7.56 -3.19 6.47
C LYS A 151 6.66 -4.27 5.86
N THR A 152 5.78 -4.85 6.67
CA THR A 152 4.75 -5.82 6.25
C THR A 152 3.73 -5.25 5.28
N ASP A 153 3.42 -3.96 5.38
CA ASP A 153 2.40 -3.33 4.55
C ASP A 153 2.94 -3.12 3.13
N VAL A 154 4.22 -2.76 3.01
CA VAL A 154 4.91 -2.66 1.71
C VAL A 154 5.01 -4.01 1.00
N LEU A 155 5.32 -5.07 1.76
CA LEU A 155 5.37 -6.44 1.23
C LEU A 155 3.99 -6.91 0.74
N ALA A 156 2.94 -6.57 1.48
CA ALA A 156 1.57 -6.89 1.11
C ALA A 156 1.12 -6.21 -0.18
N GLU A 157 1.59 -4.98 -0.40
CA GLU A 157 1.31 -4.21 -1.60
C GLU A 157 2.02 -4.79 -2.84
N ILE A 158 3.27 -5.25 -2.66
CA ILE A 158 4.04 -5.92 -3.71
C ILE A 158 3.36 -7.22 -4.14
N ASP A 159 2.86 -8.02 -3.20
CA ASP A 159 2.11 -9.26 -3.52
C ASP A 159 0.86 -8.96 -4.37
N ASP A 160 0.05 -7.98 -3.95
CA ASP A 160 -1.19 -7.64 -4.65
C ASP A 160 -0.87 -7.15 -6.09
N LEU A 161 0.20 -6.36 -6.27
CA LEU A 161 0.64 -5.90 -7.58
C LEU A 161 1.13 -7.05 -8.48
N MET A 162 1.89 -7.99 -7.93
CA MET A 162 2.36 -9.17 -8.68
C MET A 162 1.21 -10.12 -9.04
N GLU A 163 0.22 -10.28 -8.15
CA GLU A 163 -0.97 -11.09 -8.43
C GLU A 163 -1.79 -10.50 -9.59
N MET A 164 -1.97 -9.18 -9.63
CA MET A 164 -2.62 -8.48 -10.72
C MET A 164 -1.86 -8.64 -12.05
N ALA A 165 -0.53 -8.49 -12.03
CA ALA A 165 0.30 -8.66 -13.23
C ALA A 165 0.17 -10.09 -13.81
N GLN A 166 0.13 -11.11 -12.96
CA GLN A 166 -0.06 -12.51 -13.38
C GLN A 166 -1.47 -12.81 -13.89
N LYS A 167 -2.51 -12.20 -13.32
CA LYS A 167 -3.88 -12.34 -13.81
C LYS A 167 -4.05 -11.67 -15.18
N GLY A 168 -3.46 -10.48 -15.38
CA GLY A 168 -3.42 -9.82 -16.69
C GLY A 168 -2.64 -10.60 -17.76
N GLY A 169 -1.59 -11.32 -17.37
CA GLY A 169 -0.84 -12.22 -18.25
C GLY A 169 -1.50 -13.58 -18.51
N ARG A 170 -2.42 -14.03 -17.63
CA ARG A 170 -3.18 -15.28 -17.83
C ARG A 170 -4.36 -15.09 -18.78
N ASN A 171 -5.03 -13.94 -18.76
CA ASN A 171 -6.14 -13.66 -19.68
C ASN A 171 -5.72 -13.45 -21.15
N THR A 172 -4.41 -13.38 -21.45
CA THR A 172 -3.87 -13.28 -22.82
C THR A 172 -3.40 -14.62 -23.39
N LYS A 173 -3.60 -15.73 -22.66
CA LYS A 173 -3.38 -17.10 -23.15
C LYS A 173 -4.67 -17.92 -23.06
N GLU A 174 -5.52 -17.83 -24.07
CA GLU A 174 -6.09 -18.99 -24.78
C GLU A 174 -6.73 -18.54 -26.10
N PRO A 175 -6.75 -19.43 -27.12
CA PRO A 175 -6.96 -19.11 -28.54
C PRO A 175 -8.40 -18.83 -28.95
#